data_AF-A0A971NDV1-F1
#
_entry.id   AF-A0A971NDV1-F1
#
_cell.length_a   1.000
_cell.length_b   1.000
_cell.length_c   1.000
_cell.angle_alpha   90.00
_cell.angle_beta   90.00
_cell.angle_gamma   90.00
#
_symmetry.space_group_name_H-M   'P 1'
#
loop_
_entity.id
_entity.type
_entity.pdbx_description
1 polymer ?
#
loop_
_entity_poly.entity_id
_entity_poly.type
_entity_poly.pdbx_seq_one_letter_code
_entity_poly.pdbx_strand_id
1 'polypeptide(L)'
;MEDAPEVKRDSVARKELAFRVQIAEQRFYEYVTALFQAENEELRWYVNGKPNPNVKPGTISTILSDLCDVCYNQSPKIGNEMISYERLSSAAAKARRELVEAMVSNASQENLGLKGFGPEVAMYRSLLLAPGLHRQDPETGLWNFVLEGNDTSLQGLWDYLDTTITKAGEQGIRVSEVLAELQEPPFGMRQGPAPIYVCLYLLVRAEEVAVFKEDTYRPYLNAADISLLVKRPDLYVLKRFVSNHIERQVFDAYQGVIKLARIQNPPGLRNATMLGVAGPLIKFVSQLPSYSQKTRQITPAAQRVRSVILSSTDPIKLLFEDIPLSLDINISDNTDPSVWIDELTLRLQSVLQELADAYPALNSRVQQIMMKVFGHDNLSELYEEQRMRAANLLEICDDSELLSVMQAFAREHNDPADWVRGIAGAITRKHIDSWRDNDFDPFAARLRDYAERINQLEILASINGIMPREQVRLLTLLTPNGQMRRAAITLNGNDLDVKTYVEKIMELPLEKSRAVLGALAGRLMEETGNEQ
;
A
#
# COMPACT_ATOMS: atom_id res chain seq x y z
N MET A 1 42.24 -58.52 -14.42
CA MET A 1 43.62 -58.26 -13.92
C MET A 1 43.79 -58.63 -12.45
N GLU A 2 42.70 -58.80 -11.67
CA GLU A 2 42.80 -59.15 -10.25
C GLU A 2 43.20 -60.62 -10.01
N ASP A 3 42.79 -61.54 -10.90
CA ASP A 3 42.95 -62.99 -10.72
C ASP A 3 44.21 -63.62 -11.35
N ALA A 4 45.12 -62.84 -11.93
CA ALA A 4 46.33 -63.34 -12.61
C ALA A 4 47.61 -62.64 -12.09
N PRO A 5 48.25 -63.16 -11.01
CA PRO A 5 49.39 -62.50 -10.35
C PRO A 5 50.65 -62.42 -11.24
N GLU A 6 50.76 -63.29 -12.23
CA GLU A 6 51.89 -63.36 -13.17
C GLU A 6 51.93 -62.13 -14.10
N VAL A 7 50.76 -61.60 -14.47
CA VAL A 7 50.60 -60.42 -15.35
C VAL A 7 50.76 -59.09 -14.57
N LYS A 8 50.68 -59.13 -13.24
CA LYS A 8 50.87 -57.93 -12.40
C LYS A 8 52.32 -57.45 -12.38
N ARG A 9 53.32 -58.31 -12.60
CA ARG A 9 54.75 -57.94 -12.52
C ARG A 9 55.40 -57.67 -13.88
N ASP A 10 54.79 -58.12 -14.98
CA ASP A 10 55.29 -57.91 -16.35
C ASP A 10 54.52 -56.78 -17.04
N SER A 11 55.22 -55.67 -17.31
CA SER A 11 54.64 -54.48 -17.94
C SER A 11 54.30 -54.68 -19.42
N VAL A 12 55.01 -55.58 -20.12
CA VAL A 12 54.77 -55.92 -21.53
C VAL A 12 53.52 -56.79 -21.63
N ALA A 13 53.42 -57.84 -20.79
CA ALA A 13 52.25 -58.70 -20.74
C ALA A 13 50.97 -57.93 -20.38
N ARG A 14 51.07 -56.93 -19.48
CA ARG A 14 49.94 -56.08 -19.11
C ARG A 14 49.47 -55.19 -20.26
N LYS A 15 50.41 -54.61 -21.02
CA LYS A 15 50.08 -53.80 -22.21
C LYS A 15 49.44 -54.65 -23.30
N GLU A 16 49.97 -55.84 -23.56
CA GLU A 16 49.41 -56.79 -24.53
C GLU A 16 48.00 -57.25 -24.12
N LEU A 17 47.77 -57.58 -22.85
CA LEU A 17 46.45 -57.97 -22.37
C LEU A 17 45.44 -56.82 -22.49
N ALA A 18 45.82 -55.60 -22.10
CA ALA A 18 44.96 -54.42 -22.24
C ALA A 18 44.62 -54.16 -23.72
N PHE A 19 45.59 -54.29 -24.61
CA PHE A 19 45.38 -54.18 -26.06
C PHE A 19 44.42 -55.24 -26.60
N ARG A 20 44.54 -56.50 -26.15
CA ARG A 20 43.61 -57.58 -26.53
C ARG A 20 42.20 -57.36 -26.02
N VAL A 21 42.05 -56.85 -24.80
CA VAL A 21 40.74 -56.47 -24.23
C VAL A 21 40.13 -55.37 -25.10
N GLN A 22 40.88 -54.33 -25.43
CA GLN A 22 40.42 -53.25 -26.28
C GLN A 22 40.00 -53.74 -27.68
N ILE A 23 40.75 -54.67 -28.29
CA ILE A 23 40.36 -55.28 -29.57
C ILE A 23 39.07 -56.10 -29.42
N ALA A 24 38.94 -56.88 -28.35
CA ALA A 24 37.74 -57.67 -28.10
C ALA A 24 36.50 -56.79 -27.89
N GLU A 25 36.64 -55.70 -27.12
CA GLU A 25 35.61 -54.69 -26.93
C GLU A 25 35.24 -54.04 -28.27
N GLN A 26 36.22 -53.65 -29.08
CA GLN A 26 35.95 -53.06 -30.39
C GLN A 26 35.19 -54.03 -31.30
N ARG A 27 35.61 -55.31 -31.38
CA ARG A 27 34.90 -56.33 -32.16
C ARG A 27 33.48 -56.56 -31.67
N PHE A 28 33.28 -56.53 -30.35
CA PHE A 28 31.97 -56.64 -29.76
C PHE A 28 31.08 -55.44 -30.15
N TYR A 29 31.60 -54.21 -30.05
CA TYR A 29 30.88 -53.01 -30.48
C TYR A 29 30.55 -53.03 -31.98
N GLU A 30 31.48 -53.45 -32.83
CA GLU A 30 31.25 -53.59 -34.27
C GLU A 30 30.14 -54.62 -34.56
N TYR A 31 30.19 -55.78 -33.90
CA TYR A 31 29.17 -56.83 -34.03
C TYR A 31 27.80 -56.35 -33.57
N VAL A 32 27.70 -55.74 -32.39
CA VAL A 32 26.43 -55.20 -31.86
C VAL A 32 25.90 -54.10 -32.76
N THR A 33 26.76 -53.19 -33.24
CA THR A 33 26.35 -52.10 -34.14
C THR A 33 25.77 -52.67 -35.44
N ALA A 34 26.41 -53.69 -36.03
CA ALA A 34 25.91 -54.34 -37.23
C ALA A 34 24.54 -55.03 -37.03
N LEU A 35 24.26 -55.57 -35.84
CA LEU A 35 22.96 -56.16 -35.54
C LEU A 35 21.83 -55.13 -35.56
N PHE A 36 22.08 -53.91 -35.10
CA PHE A 36 21.08 -52.83 -35.00
C PHE A 36 21.12 -51.84 -36.18
N GLN A 37 21.93 -52.13 -37.21
CA GLN A 37 21.95 -51.35 -38.44
C GLN A 37 20.64 -51.52 -39.21
N ALA A 38 20.11 -50.42 -39.75
CA ALA A 38 18.87 -50.42 -40.51
C ALA A 38 18.97 -51.26 -41.81
N GLU A 39 20.19 -51.50 -42.28
CA GLU A 39 20.52 -52.35 -43.42
C GLU A 39 20.41 -53.87 -43.13
N ASN A 40 20.30 -54.27 -41.87
CA ASN A 40 20.22 -55.69 -41.50
C ASN A 40 18.84 -56.28 -41.85
N GLU A 41 18.79 -57.19 -42.82
CA GLU A 41 17.55 -57.83 -43.29
C GLU A 41 16.85 -58.69 -42.23
N GLU A 42 17.57 -59.14 -41.20
CA GLU A 42 16.98 -59.89 -40.07
C GLU A 42 16.28 -58.96 -39.06
N LEU A 43 16.53 -57.65 -39.12
CA LEU A 43 15.98 -56.66 -38.21
C LEU A 43 14.57 -56.23 -38.66
N ARG A 44 13.58 -56.44 -37.78
CA ARG A 44 12.19 -56.02 -38.03
C ARG A 44 11.85 -54.76 -37.28
N TRP A 45 11.55 -53.70 -38.01
CA TRP A 45 11.15 -52.42 -37.45
C TRP A 45 9.63 -52.35 -37.27
N TYR A 46 9.19 -51.82 -36.13
CA TYR A 46 7.80 -51.52 -35.85
C TYR A 46 7.65 -50.03 -35.53
N VAL A 47 6.71 -49.38 -36.20
CA VAL A 47 6.38 -47.96 -36.02
C VAL A 47 4.89 -47.89 -35.65
N ASN A 48 4.60 -47.36 -34.46
CA ASN A 48 3.24 -47.31 -33.90
C ASN A 48 2.52 -48.68 -33.94
N GLY A 49 3.23 -49.74 -33.50
CA GLY A 49 2.71 -51.11 -33.45
C GLY A 49 2.59 -51.82 -34.81
N LYS A 50 2.94 -51.17 -35.93
CA LYS A 50 2.86 -51.76 -37.28
C LYS A 50 4.24 -52.03 -37.85
N PRO A 51 4.47 -53.17 -38.53
CA PRO A 51 5.75 -53.44 -39.19
C PRO A 51 6.00 -52.37 -40.27
N ASN A 52 7.19 -51.75 -40.23
CA ASN A 52 7.61 -50.75 -41.20
C ASN A 52 8.85 -51.26 -41.97
N PRO A 53 8.68 -51.79 -43.18
CA PRO A 53 9.79 -52.31 -43.97
C PRO A 53 10.67 -51.21 -44.61
N ASN A 54 10.31 -49.93 -44.48
CA ASN A 54 10.96 -48.82 -45.16
C ASN A 54 11.96 -48.05 -44.26
N VAL A 55 12.30 -48.56 -43.07
CA VAL A 55 13.32 -47.94 -42.23
C VAL A 55 14.68 -48.13 -42.89
N LYS A 56 15.25 -47.02 -43.35
CA LYS A 56 16.58 -46.94 -43.98
C LYS A 56 17.58 -46.23 -43.07
N PRO A 57 18.89 -46.41 -43.33
CA PRO A 57 19.93 -45.65 -42.64
C PRO A 57 19.68 -44.15 -42.77
N GLY A 58 19.78 -43.43 -41.65
CA GLY A 58 19.50 -42.00 -41.58
C GLY A 58 18.02 -41.59 -41.53
N THR A 59 17.07 -42.51 -41.73
CA THR A 59 15.62 -42.18 -41.65
C THR A 59 15.03 -42.34 -40.25
N ILE A 60 15.74 -43.02 -39.34
CA ILE A 60 15.27 -43.28 -37.97
C ILE A 60 14.92 -41.98 -37.25
N SER A 61 15.78 -40.97 -37.32
CA SER A 61 15.53 -39.67 -36.67
C SER A 61 14.30 -38.96 -37.22
N THR A 62 14.06 -39.03 -38.53
CA THR A 62 12.86 -38.47 -39.17
C THR A 62 11.61 -39.19 -38.73
N ILE A 63 11.62 -40.53 -38.77
CA ILE A 63 10.48 -41.36 -38.31
C ILE A 63 10.16 -41.08 -36.85
N LEU A 64 11.19 -40.91 -36.01
CA LEU A 64 11.02 -40.62 -34.59
C LEU A 64 10.48 -39.20 -34.36
N SER A 65 10.92 -38.23 -35.16
CA SER A 65 10.36 -36.87 -35.18
C SER A 65 8.89 -36.87 -35.59
N ASP A 66 8.54 -37.54 -36.69
CA ASP A 66 7.17 -37.63 -37.19
C ASP A 66 6.25 -38.32 -36.16
N LEU A 67 6.75 -39.36 -35.49
CA LEU A 67 6.04 -40.02 -34.39
C LEU A 67 5.83 -39.08 -33.21
N CYS A 68 6.83 -38.27 -32.84
CA CYS A 68 6.69 -37.27 -31.78
C CYS A 68 5.64 -36.21 -32.14
N ASP A 69 5.62 -35.73 -33.39
CA ASP A 69 4.63 -34.75 -33.85
C ASP A 69 3.20 -35.31 -33.82
N VAL A 70 3.04 -36.62 -34.07
CA VAL A 70 1.74 -37.30 -33.97
C VAL A 70 1.35 -37.58 -32.52
N CYS A 71 2.28 -38.06 -31.68
CA CYS A 71 2.01 -38.43 -30.29
C CYS A 71 1.83 -37.22 -29.37
N TYR A 72 2.58 -36.14 -29.62
CA TYR A 72 2.63 -34.93 -28.77
C TYR A 72 2.09 -33.70 -29.52
N ASN A 73 0.99 -33.89 -30.25
CA ASN A 73 0.40 -32.87 -31.13
C ASN A 73 -0.19 -31.65 -30.41
N GLN A 74 -0.28 -31.68 -29.07
CA GLN A 74 -0.70 -30.53 -28.25
C GLN A 74 0.43 -29.94 -27.42
N SER A 75 1.68 -30.38 -27.61
CA SER A 75 2.83 -29.79 -26.92
C SER A 75 3.03 -28.34 -27.37
N PRO A 76 3.07 -27.37 -26.43
CA PRO A 76 3.47 -26.01 -26.78
C PRO A 76 4.94 -25.95 -27.18
N LYS A 77 5.31 -24.95 -27.98
CA LYS A 77 6.69 -24.76 -28.45
C LYS A 77 7.53 -24.07 -27.39
N ILE A 78 8.43 -24.82 -26.74
CA ILE A 78 9.30 -24.30 -25.68
C ILE A 78 10.70 -23.98 -26.22
N GLY A 79 10.94 -22.70 -26.53
CA GLY A 79 12.23 -22.20 -27.06
C GLY A 79 13.34 -22.01 -26.01
N ASN A 80 13.35 -22.79 -24.93
CA ASN A 80 14.34 -22.69 -23.86
C ASN A 80 14.83 -24.07 -23.44
N GLU A 81 16.01 -24.44 -23.94
CA GLU A 81 16.59 -25.76 -23.66
C GLU A 81 16.88 -25.95 -22.18
N MET A 82 17.29 -24.91 -21.43
CA MET A 82 17.64 -25.03 -20.01
C MET A 82 16.50 -25.58 -19.14
N ILE A 83 15.26 -25.35 -19.57
CA ILE A 83 14.06 -25.81 -18.87
C ILE A 83 13.43 -27.05 -19.52
N SER A 84 13.80 -27.38 -20.75
CA SER A 84 13.27 -28.50 -21.53
C SER A 84 14.01 -29.84 -21.29
N TYR A 85 14.42 -30.08 -20.04
CA TYR A 85 15.08 -31.34 -19.64
C TYR A 85 14.21 -32.15 -18.67
N GLU A 86 14.37 -33.48 -18.71
CA GLU A 86 13.69 -34.42 -17.81
C GLU A 86 14.01 -34.16 -16.33
N ARG A 87 15.28 -33.88 -16.04
CA ARG A 87 15.76 -33.45 -14.73
C ARG A 87 16.47 -32.11 -14.88
N LEU A 88 15.95 -31.10 -14.20
CA LEU A 88 16.58 -29.79 -14.16
C LEU A 88 17.91 -29.84 -13.40
N SER A 89 18.89 -29.07 -13.86
CA SER A 89 20.07 -28.76 -13.06
C SER A 89 19.68 -27.98 -11.80
N SER A 90 20.53 -28.00 -10.77
CA SER A 90 20.30 -27.20 -9.56
C SER A 90 20.14 -25.70 -9.87
N ALA A 91 20.90 -25.19 -10.84
CA ALA A 91 20.80 -23.82 -11.32
C ALA A 91 19.45 -23.54 -12.01
N ALA A 92 18.98 -24.43 -12.89
CA ALA A 92 17.69 -24.28 -13.56
C ALA A 92 16.51 -24.42 -12.59
N ALA A 93 16.60 -25.33 -11.61
CA ALA A 93 15.59 -25.48 -10.56
C ALA A 93 15.51 -24.22 -9.67
N LYS A 94 16.66 -23.63 -9.31
CA LYS A 94 16.72 -22.36 -8.59
C LYS A 94 16.10 -21.21 -9.39
N ALA A 95 16.44 -21.10 -10.67
CA ALA A 95 15.92 -20.08 -11.56
C ALA A 95 14.39 -20.19 -11.76
N ARG A 96 13.87 -21.42 -11.93
CA ARG A 96 12.43 -21.66 -11.97
C ARG A 96 11.74 -21.21 -10.68
N ARG A 97 12.34 -21.51 -9.53
CA ARG A 97 11.84 -21.09 -8.22
C ARG A 97 11.78 -19.56 -8.11
N GLU A 98 12.85 -18.87 -8.46
CA GLU A 98 12.93 -17.40 -8.44
C GLU A 98 11.90 -16.77 -9.39
N LEU A 99 11.69 -17.38 -10.55
CA LEU A 99 10.65 -16.95 -11.50
C LEU A 99 9.25 -17.08 -10.90
N VAL A 100 8.85 -18.24 -10.37
CA VAL A 100 7.49 -18.39 -9.81
C VAL A 100 7.27 -17.53 -8.57
N GLU A 101 8.30 -17.30 -7.75
CA GLU A 101 8.24 -16.36 -6.62
C GLU A 101 8.03 -14.92 -7.12
N ALA A 102 8.69 -14.53 -8.22
CA ALA A 102 8.51 -13.22 -8.85
C ALA A 102 7.14 -13.07 -9.53
N MET A 103 6.59 -14.15 -10.11
CA MET A 103 5.25 -14.16 -10.70
C MET A 103 4.18 -13.79 -9.66
N VAL A 104 4.31 -14.26 -8.43
CA VAL A 104 3.37 -13.90 -7.35
C VAL A 104 3.63 -12.49 -6.81
N SER A 105 4.90 -12.17 -6.55
CA SER A 105 5.25 -10.96 -5.78
C SER A 105 5.22 -9.68 -6.63
N ASN A 106 5.51 -9.81 -7.93
CA ASN A 106 5.78 -8.67 -8.82
C ASN A 106 4.97 -8.75 -10.12
N ALA A 107 3.81 -9.44 -10.12
CA ALA A 107 2.95 -9.61 -11.29
C ALA A 107 2.60 -8.31 -12.03
N SER A 108 2.53 -7.18 -11.31
CA SER A 108 2.14 -5.90 -11.89
C SER A 108 3.29 -5.10 -12.53
N GLN A 109 4.52 -5.59 -12.41
CA GLN A 109 5.72 -4.89 -12.80
C GLN A 109 6.23 -5.41 -14.14
N GLU A 110 6.77 -4.52 -14.97
CA GLU A 110 7.51 -4.94 -16.15
C GLU A 110 8.60 -5.95 -15.78
N ASN A 111 8.73 -7.02 -16.57
CA ASN A 111 9.69 -8.09 -16.35
C ASN A 111 9.59 -8.78 -14.96
N LEU A 112 8.47 -8.65 -14.25
CA LEU A 112 8.30 -9.13 -12.86
C LEU A 112 9.36 -8.55 -11.90
N GLY A 113 9.89 -7.36 -12.22
CA GLY A 113 10.99 -6.74 -11.48
C GLY A 113 12.35 -7.47 -11.62
N LEU A 114 12.44 -8.50 -12.47
CA LEU A 114 13.68 -9.22 -12.74
C LEU A 114 14.64 -8.34 -13.54
N LYS A 115 15.95 -8.39 -13.21
CA LYS A 115 16.99 -7.57 -13.82
C LYS A 115 18.14 -8.43 -14.34
N GLY A 116 18.82 -7.94 -15.38
CA GLY A 116 20.00 -8.59 -15.95
C GLY A 116 19.66 -9.67 -16.98
N PHE A 117 20.51 -10.69 -17.06
CA PHE A 117 20.46 -11.77 -18.06
C PHE A 117 20.62 -13.15 -17.43
N GLY A 118 20.18 -13.30 -16.17
CA GLY A 118 20.23 -14.58 -15.47
C GLY A 118 19.28 -15.63 -16.06
N PRO A 119 19.44 -16.90 -15.68
CA PRO A 119 18.57 -17.99 -16.16
C PRO A 119 17.07 -17.76 -15.91
N GLU A 120 16.70 -17.13 -14.79
CA GLU A 120 15.34 -16.75 -14.43
C GLU A 120 14.74 -15.72 -15.40
N VAL A 121 15.55 -14.75 -15.83
CA VAL A 121 15.17 -13.77 -16.86
C VAL A 121 14.98 -14.46 -18.20
N ALA A 122 15.87 -15.38 -18.56
CA ALA A 122 15.76 -16.14 -19.80
C ALA A 122 14.48 -17.00 -19.82
N MET A 123 14.17 -17.69 -18.72
CA MET A 123 12.93 -18.46 -18.56
C MET A 123 11.70 -17.56 -18.71
N TYR A 124 11.64 -16.45 -17.96
CA TYR A 124 10.56 -15.47 -18.05
C TYR A 124 10.34 -14.98 -19.49
N ARG A 125 11.43 -14.56 -20.16
CA ARG A 125 11.36 -14.03 -21.52
C ARG A 125 10.82 -15.06 -22.51
N SER A 126 11.29 -16.30 -22.40
CA SER A 126 10.91 -17.38 -23.31
C SER A 126 9.48 -17.90 -23.10
N LEU A 127 9.03 -18.02 -21.84
CA LEU A 127 7.78 -18.72 -21.52
C LEU A 127 6.60 -17.78 -21.31
N LEU A 128 6.84 -16.55 -20.86
CA LEU A 128 5.77 -15.62 -20.46
C LEU A 128 5.75 -14.37 -21.35
N LEU A 129 6.90 -13.74 -21.59
CA LEU A 129 6.97 -12.49 -22.37
C LEU A 129 6.79 -12.73 -23.87
N ALA A 130 7.59 -13.61 -24.47
CA ALA A 130 7.54 -13.86 -25.92
C ALA A 130 6.18 -14.40 -26.38
N PRO A 131 5.51 -15.31 -25.65
CA PRO A 131 4.15 -15.74 -25.99
C PRO A 131 3.06 -14.71 -25.64
N GLY A 132 3.41 -13.57 -25.02
CA GLY A 132 2.47 -12.49 -24.71
C GLY A 132 1.56 -12.76 -23.50
N LEU A 133 1.93 -13.69 -22.62
CA LEU A 133 1.16 -14.07 -21.43
C LEU A 133 1.33 -13.10 -20.27
N HIS A 134 2.31 -12.20 -20.36
CA HIS A 134 2.51 -11.11 -19.42
C HIS A 134 2.67 -9.82 -20.23
N ARG A 135 1.69 -8.91 -20.13
CA ARG A 135 1.62 -7.72 -20.99
C ARG A 135 1.12 -6.50 -20.23
N GLN A 136 1.51 -5.32 -20.71
CA GLN A 136 1.02 -4.06 -20.16
C GLN A 136 -0.43 -3.82 -20.58
N ASP A 137 -1.24 -3.46 -19.60
CA ASP A 137 -2.60 -2.98 -19.78
C ASP A 137 -2.55 -1.52 -20.28
N PRO A 138 -3.12 -1.22 -21.47
CA PRO A 138 -3.05 0.12 -22.06
C PRO A 138 -3.74 1.22 -21.25
N GLU A 139 -4.77 0.89 -20.47
CA GLU A 139 -5.57 1.88 -19.75
C GLU A 139 -4.94 2.28 -18.42
N THR A 140 -4.25 1.33 -17.78
CA THR A 140 -3.70 1.53 -16.43
C THR A 140 -2.19 1.57 -16.38
N GLY A 141 -1.50 1.16 -17.45
CA GLY A 141 -0.05 1.08 -17.52
C GLY A 141 0.58 -0.02 -16.67
N LEU A 142 -0.21 -0.84 -15.96
CA LEU A 142 0.27 -1.96 -15.15
C LEU A 142 0.41 -3.22 -16.00
N TRP A 143 1.34 -4.09 -15.64
CA TRP A 143 1.48 -5.39 -16.30
C TRP A 143 0.51 -6.41 -15.69
N ASN A 144 -0.03 -7.31 -16.49
CA ASN A 144 -0.94 -8.36 -16.04
C ASN A 144 -0.63 -9.68 -16.75
N PHE A 145 -0.98 -10.79 -16.08
CA PHE A 145 -1.01 -12.09 -16.71
C PHE A 145 -2.31 -12.34 -17.48
N VAL A 146 -2.19 -13.03 -18.60
CA VAL A 146 -3.31 -13.49 -19.42
C VAL A 146 -3.00 -14.89 -19.95
N LEU A 147 -4.05 -15.68 -20.22
CA LEU A 147 -3.91 -16.97 -20.89
C LEU A 147 -4.02 -16.84 -22.42
N GLU A 148 -4.70 -15.79 -22.90
CA GLU A 148 -4.85 -15.43 -24.31
C GLU A 148 -3.62 -14.66 -24.83
N GLY A 149 -2.55 -15.42 -25.07
CA GLY A 149 -1.31 -14.94 -25.67
C GLY A 149 -1.31 -14.97 -27.20
N ASN A 150 -0.15 -14.69 -27.78
CA ASN A 150 0.11 -14.75 -29.22
C ASN A 150 0.37 -16.18 -29.72
N ASP A 151 0.76 -17.09 -28.81
CA ASP A 151 1.04 -18.49 -29.13
C ASP A 151 -0.21 -19.34 -28.96
N THR A 152 -0.82 -19.71 -30.08
CA THR A 152 -2.04 -20.54 -30.12
C THR A 152 -1.79 -21.98 -29.68
N SER A 153 -0.55 -22.45 -29.64
CA SER A 153 -0.22 -23.82 -29.20
C SER A 153 -0.50 -24.04 -27.71
N LEU A 154 -0.56 -22.96 -26.91
CA LEU A 154 -0.89 -23.02 -25.49
C LEU A 154 -2.39 -23.17 -25.22
N GLN A 155 -3.27 -22.94 -26.21
CA GLN A 155 -4.71 -23.01 -25.98
C GLN A 155 -5.14 -24.42 -25.55
N GLY A 156 -4.58 -25.47 -26.17
CA GLY A 156 -4.87 -26.85 -25.79
C GLY A 156 -4.50 -27.17 -24.34
N LEU A 157 -3.43 -26.54 -23.82
CA LEU A 157 -3.04 -26.66 -22.41
C LEU A 157 -4.08 -26.02 -21.47
N TRP A 158 -4.56 -24.83 -21.80
CA TRP A 158 -5.57 -24.12 -21.00
C TRP A 158 -6.91 -24.86 -21.00
N ASP A 159 -7.36 -25.30 -22.17
CA ASP A 159 -8.59 -26.07 -22.32
C ASP A 159 -8.52 -27.40 -21.54
N TYR A 160 -7.35 -28.05 -21.55
CA TYR A 160 -7.10 -29.25 -20.74
C TYR A 160 -7.17 -28.94 -19.24
N LEU A 161 -6.49 -27.90 -18.74
CA LEU A 161 -6.54 -27.53 -17.32
C LEU A 161 -7.96 -27.18 -16.88
N ASP A 162 -8.68 -26.37 -17.67
CA ASP A 162 -10.08 -26.02 -17.43
C ASP A 162 -10.96 -27.28 -17.36
N THR A 163 -10.83 -28.18 -18.34
CA THR A 163 -11.61 -29.42 -18.42
C THR A 163 -11.31 -30.37 -17.25
N THR A 164 -10.03 -30.57 -16.93
CA THR A 164 -9.58 -31.51 -15.90
C THR A 164 -10.00 -31.05 -14.51
N ILE A 165 -9.81 -29.78 -14.18
CA ILE A 165 -10.23 -29.22 -12.88
C ILE A 165 -11.76 -29.21 -12.77
N THR A 166 -12.47 -28.90 -13.85
CA THR A 166 -13.94 -28.93 -13.86
C THR A 166 -14.49 -30.34 -13.67
N LYS A 167 -13.92 -31.35 -14.35
CA LYS A 167 -14.32 -32.76 -14.19
C LYS A 167 -14.06 -33.30 -12.79
N ALA A 168 -13.00 -32.84 -12.14
CA ALA A 168 -12.65 -33.26 -10.78
C ALA A 168 -13.65 -32.77 -9.72
N GLY A 169 -14.41 -31.70 -10.01
CA GLY A 169 -15.51 -31.22 -9.17
C GLY A 169 -15.09 -31.00 -7.70
N GLU A 170 -15.93 -31.48 -6.77
CA GLU A 170 -15.69 -31.33 -5.32
C GLU A 170 -14.55 -32.21 -4.79
N GLN A 171 -14.26 -33.34 -5.43
CA GLN A 171 -13.14 -34.19 -5.04
C GLN A 171 -11.82 -33.45 -5.28
N GLY A 172 -11.77 -32.65 -6.34
CA GLY A 172 -10.58 -31.94 -6.77
C GLY A 172 -9.54 -32.86 -7.37
N ILE A 173 -8.49 -32.27 -7.93
CA ILE A 173 -7.36 -32.98 -8.50
C ILE A 173 -6.06 -32.49 -7.88
N ARG A 174 -5.13 -33.39 -7.57
CA ARG A 174 -3.83 -32.98 -7.06
C ARG A 174 -2.99 -32.31 -8.14
N VAL A 175 -2.21 -31.30 -7.77
CA VAL A 175 -1.28 -30.67 -8.70
C VAL A 175 -0.26 -31.69 -9.22
N SER A 176 0.15 -32.66 -8.41
CA SER A 176 1.02 -33.75 -8.85
C SER A 176 0.40 -34.62 -9.96
N GLU A 177 -0.92 -34.84 -9.92
CA GLU A 177 -1.65 -35.62 -10.91
C GLU A 177 -1.75 -34.83 -12.22
N VAL A 178 -2.11 -33.54 -12.15
CA VAL A 178 -2.07 -32.63 -13.31
C VAL A 178 -0.69 -32.62 -13.97
N LEU A 179 0.39 -32.47 -13.19
CA LEU A 179 1.74 -32.46 -13.73
C LEU A 179 2.16 -33.80 -14.35
N ALA A 180 1.68 -34.93 -13.81
CA ALA A 180 1.94 -36.25 -14.36
C ALA A 180 1.20 -36.44 -15.70
N GLU A 181 -0.06 -36.03 -15.79
CA GLU A 181 -0.82 -36.10 -17.05
C GLU A 181 -0.22 -35.18 -18.14
N LEU A 182 0.30 -34.00 -17.77
CA LEU A 182 0.98 -33.12 -18.73
C LEU A 182 2.29 -33.71 -19.28
N GLN A 183 2.90 -34.68 -18.60
CA GLN A 183 4.09 -35.40 -19.09
C GLN A 183 3.74 -36.50 -20.10
N GLU A 184 2.48 -36.93 -20.17
CA GLU A 184 2.00 -37.95 -21.08
C GLU A 184 1.51 -37.34 -22.41
N PRO A 185 1.35 -38.14 -23.48
CA PRO A 185 0.60 -37.73 -24.67
C PRO A 185 -0.79 -37.19 -24.31
N PRO A 186 -1.27 -36.09 -24.92
CA PRO A 186 -0.75 -35.44 -26.12
C PRO A 186 0.23 -34.28 -25.88
N PHE A 187 0.67 -34.05 -24.64
CA PHE A 187 1.51 -32.90 -24.28
C PHE A 187 3.00 -33.24 -24.20
N GLY A 188 3.38 -34.33 -23.52
CA GLY A 188 4.80 -34.71 -23.39
C GLY A 188 5.66 -33.66 -22.69
N MET A 189 5.05 -32.81 -21.86
CA MET A 189 5.69 -31.62 -21.31
C MET A 189 6.71 -32.00 -20.24
N ARG A 190 7.94 -31.50 -20.39
CA ARG A 190 9.01 -31.76 -19.41
C ARG A 190 8.71 -31.10 -18.06
N GLN A 191 9.34 -31.64 -17.01
CA GLN A 191 9.22 -31.21 -15.62
C GLN A 191 9.52 -29.73 -15.38
N GLY A 192 10.27 -29.09 -16.26
CA GLY A 192 10.64 -27.69 -16.13
C GLY A 192 9.52 -26.69 -16.41
N PRO A 193 8.96 -26.62 -17.63
CA PRO A 193 7.93 -25.66 -18.02
C PRO A 193 6.55 -25.95 -17.38
N ALA A 194 6.16 -27.21 -17.18
CA ALA A 194 4.81 -27.55 -16.71
C ALA A 194 4.41 -26.86 -15.39
N PRO A 195 5.24 -26.85 -14.33
CA PRO A 195 4.90 -26.15 -13.09
C PRO A 195 4.73 -24.64 -13.27
N ILE A 196 5.48 -23.99 -14.19
CA ILE A 196 5.35 -22.55 -14.44
C ILE A 196 3.98 -22.25 -15.05
N TYR A 197 3.56 -23.04 -16.04
CA TYR A 197 2.25 -22.83 -16.67
C TYR A 197 1.09 -23.15 -15.73
N VAL A 198 1.22 -24.17 -14.88
CA VAL A 198 0.23 -24.41 -13.82
C VAL A 198 0.17 -23.21 -12.86
N CYS A 199 1.32 -22.67 -12.43
CA CYS A 199 1.35 -21.47 -11.59
C CYS A 199 0.70 -20.26 -12.28
N LEU A 200 1.01 -20.03 -13.56
CA LEU A 200 0.39 -18.97 -14.36
C LEU A 200 -1.14 -19.14 -14.42
N TYR A 201 -1.60 -20.35 -14.74
CA TYR A 201 -3.02 -20.68 -14.80
C TYR A 201 -3.72 -20.40 -13.47
N LEU A 202 -3.15 -20.83 -12.34
CA LEU A 202 -3.71 -20.54 -11.01
C LEU A 202 -3.75 -19.05 -10.68
N LEU A 203 -2.77 -18.27 -11.14
CA LEU A 203 -2.75 -16.83 -10.93
C LEU A 203 -3.79 -16.09 -11.76
N VAL A 204 -4.03 -16.53 -13.00
CA VAL A 204 -5.05 -15.93 -13.88
C VAL A 204 -6.46 -16.39 -13.51
N ARG A 205 -6.64 -17.66 -13.14
CA ARG A 205 -7.91 -18.27 -12.75
C ARG A 205 -8.15 -18.26 -11.24
N ALA A 206 -7.51 -17.35 -10.51
CA ALA A 206 -7.59 -17.28 -9.04
C ALA A 206 -9.04 -17.13 -8.52
N GLU A 207 -9.95 -16.56 -9.33
CA GLU A 207 -11.37 -16.39 -8.98
C GLU A 207 -12.22 -17.65 -9.28
N GLU A 208 -11.69 -18.56 -10.09
CA GLU A 208 -12.42 -19.72 -10.62
C GLU A 208 -11.91 -21.06 -10.05
N VAL A 209 -10.70 -21.06 -9.49
CA VAL A 209 -10.01 -22.26 -9.01
C VAL A 209 -9.55 -22.07 -7.57
N ALA A 210 -10.08 -22.90 -6.68
CA ALA A 210 -9.66 -22.95 -5.29
C ALA A 210 -8.46 -23.88 -5.15
N VAL A 211 -7.45 -23.40 -4.43
CA VAL A 211 -6.26 -24.17 -4.10
C VAL A 211 -6.36 -24.60 -2.64
N PHE A 212 -6.17 -25.88 -2.37
CA PHE A 212 -6.09 -26.43 -1.02
C PHE A 212 -4.70 -26.98 -0.81
N LYS A 213 -4.14 -26.77 0.39
CA LYS A 213 -2.88 -27.39 0.82
C LYS A 213 -3.19 -28.21 2.07
N GLU A 214 -3.01 -29.53 2.00
CA GLU A 214 -3.31 -30.44 3.12
C GLU A 214 -4.72 -30.17 3.69
N ASP A 215 -5.74 -30.21 2.83
CA ASP A 215 -7.15 -29.93 3.12
C ASP A 215 -7.48 -28.53 3.65
N THR A 216 -6.48 -27.66 3.80
CA THR A 216 -6.66 -26.26 4.18
C THR A 216 -6.80 -25.40 2.93
N TYR A 217 -7.94 -24.72 2.78
CA TYR A 217 -8.15 -23.76 1.70
C TYR A 217 -7.09 -22.64 1.75
N ARG A 218 -6.48 -22.38 0.59
CA ARG A 218 -5.48 -21.34 0.36
C ARG A 218 -6.10 -20.31 -0.58
N PRO A 219 -6.81 -19.30 -0.04
CA PRO A 219 -7.35 -18.21 -0.86
C PRO A 219 -6.24 -17.37 -1.51
N TYR A 220 -5.02 -17.42 -0.97
CA TYR A 220 -3.85 -16.73 -1.50
C TYR A 220 -2.69 -17.70 -1.65
N LEU A 221 -1.98 -17.59 -2.77
CA LEU A 221 -0.65 -18.17 -2.95
C LEU A 221 0.37 -17.06 -2.77
N ASN A 222 1.15 -17.07 -1.69
CA ASN A 222 2.32 -16.21 -1.55
C ASN A 222 3.56 -16.87 -2.18
N ALA A 223 4.70 -16.16 -2.18
CA ALA A 223 5.96 -16.67 -2.73
C ALA A 223 6.37 -18.02 -2.10
N ALA A 224 6.20 -18.20 -0.79
CA ALA A 224 6.51 -19.45 -0.11
C ALA A 224 5.56 -20.58 -0.51
N ASP A 225 4.26 -20.28 -0.66
CA ASP A 225 3.25 -21.26 -1.07
C ASP A 225 3.50 -21.75 -2.50
N ILE A 226 3.79 -20.85 -3.45
CA ILE A 226 4.00 -21.25 -4.84
C ILE A 226 5.34 -21.98 -5.03
N SER A 227 6.37 -21.56 -4.30
CA SER A 227 7.67 -22.22 -4.25
C SER A 227 7.55 -23.63 -3.69
N LEU A 228 6.72 -23.81 -2.65
CA LEU A 228 6.41 -25.11 -2.09
C LEU A 228 5.53 -25.95 -3.02
N LEU A 229 4.55 -25.35 -3.71
CA LEU A 229 3.71 -26.03 -4.70
C LEU A 229 4.56 -26.65 -5.82
N VAL A 230 5.55 -25.92 -6.32
CA VAL A 230 6.48 -26.44 -7.35
C VAL A 230 7.38 -27.56 -6.79
N LYS A 231 7.72 -27.53 -5.50
CA LYS A 231 8.59 -28.53 -4.87
C LYS A 231 7.85 -29.79 -4.39
N ARG A 232 6.63 -29.62 -3.91
CA ARG A 232 5.75 -30.64 -3.31
C ARG A 232 4.32 -30.47 -3.87
N PRO A 233 4.12 -30.71 -5.17
CA PRO A 233 2.81 -30.57 -5.81
C PRO A 233 1.79 -31.59 -5.29
N ASP A 234 2.25 -32.67 -4.66
CA ASP A 234 1.43 -33.70 -4.01
C ASP A 234 0.59 -33.16 -2.83
N LEU A 235 1.04 -32.06 -2.21
CA LEU A 235 0.35 -31.44 -1.07
C LEU A 235 -0.84 -30.56 -1.49
N TYR A 236 -0.94 -30.23 -2.77
CA TYR A 236 -1.88 -29.23 -3.28
C TYR A 236 -2.99 -29.89 -4.09
N VAL A 237 -4.24 -29.54 -3.79
CA VAL A 237 -5.44 -29.98 -4.50
C VAL A 237 -6.13 -28.77 -5.12
N LEU A 238 -6.48 -28.89 -6.39
CA LEU A 238 -7.21 -27.89 -7.16
C LEU A 238 -8.68 -28.30 -7.24
N LYS A 239 -9.57 -27.38 -6.92
CA LYS A 239 -11.02 -27.57 -7.05
C LYS A 239 -11.60 -26.42 -7.86
N ARG A 240 -12.59 -26.70 -8.70
CA ARG A 240 -13.38 -25.63 -9.31
C ARG A 240 -14.08 -24.88 -8.20
N PHE A 241 -13.79 -23.58 -8.07
CA PHE A 241 -14.44 -22.72 -7.09
C PHE A 241 -15.55 -21.97 -7.81
N VAL A 242 -16.77 -22.18 -7.35
CA VAL A 242 -17.87 -21.26 -7.63
C VAL A 242 -17.88 -20.31 -6.45
N SER A 243 -17.13 -19.20 -6.54
CA SER A 243 -17.33 -18.09 -5.59
C SER A 243 -18.82 -17.78 -5.57
N ASN A 244 -19.44 -17.74 -4.38
CA ASN A 244 -20.78 -17.17 -4.27
C ASN A 244 -20.69 -15.75 -4.86
N HIS A 245 -21.50 -15.45 -5.88
CA HIS A 245 -21.50 -14.17 -6.63
C HIS A 245 -21.43 -12.93 -5.70
N ILE A 246 -21.98 -13.08 -4.50
CA ILE A 246 -22.00 -12.12 -3.39
C ILE A 246 -20.58 -11.74 -2.92
N GLU A 247 -19.69 -12.69 -2.68
CA GLU A 247 -18.34 -12.40 -2.17
C GLU A 247 -17.56 -11.52 -3.15
N ARG A 248 -17.73 -11.78 -4.45
CA ARG A 248 -17.13 -10.98 -5.53
C ARG A 248 -17.67 -9.55 -5.53
N GLN A 249 -18.99 -9.39 -5.49
CA GLN A 249 -19.62 -8.06 -5.45
C GLN A 249 -19.15 -7.25 -4.23
N VAL A 250 -18.95 -7.91 -3.08
CA VAL A 250 -18.43 -7.28 -1.86
C VAL A 250 -16.97 -6.80 -2.05
N PHE A 251 -16.11 -7.62 -2.65
CA PHE A 251 -14.74 -7.20 -2.95
C PHE A 251 -14.69 -6.02 -3.92
N ASP A 252 -15.52 -6.05 -4.97
CA ASP A 252 -15.62 -4.96 -5.96
C ASP A 252 -16.10 -3.66 -5.30
N ALA A 253 -17.08 -3.75 -4.41
CA ALA A 253 -17.56 -2.62 -3.61
C ALA A 253 -16.45 -2.00 -2.76
N TYR A 254 -15.72 -2.82 -1.98
CA TYR A 254 -14.60 -2.31 -1.20
C TYR A 254 -13.49 -1.71 -2.07
N GLN A 255 -13.16 -2.30 -3.21
CA GLN A 255 -12.20 -1.71 -4.16
C GLN A 255 -12.67 -0.36 -4.71
N GLY A 256 -13.96 -0.23 -5.02
CA GLY A 256 -14.58 1.02 -5.44
C GLY A 256 -14.37 2.12 -4.38
N VAL A 257 -14.62 1.79 -3.11
CA VAL A 257 -14.41 2.72 -1.99
C VAL A 257 -12.93 3.12 -1.85
N ILE A 258 -12.00 2.16 -1.94
CA ILE A 258 -10.55 2.43 -1.83
C ILE A 258 -10.08 3.38 -2.94
N LYS A 259 -10.55 3.17 -4.18
CA LYS A 259 -10.24 4.05 -5.33
C LYS A 259 -10.79 5.46 -5.14
N LEU A 260 -12.05 5.58 -4.69
CA LEU A 260 -12.71 6.87 -4.46
C LEU A 260 -12.08 7.66 -3.31
N ALA A 261 -11.68 6.99 -2.24
CA ALA A 261 -11.02 7.58 -1.09
C ALA A 261 -9.55 7.99 -1.35
N ARG A 262 -9.06 7.87 -2.60
CA ARG A 262 -7.68 8.17 -3.02
C ARG A 262 -6.62 7.47 -2.16
N ILE A 263 -6.95 6.31 -1.61
CA ILE A 263 -6.02 5.49 -0.84
C ILE A 263 -5.01 4.93 -1.84
N GLN A 264 -3.74 5.30 -1.70
CA GLN A 264 -2.70 4.78 -2.58
C GLN A 264 -2.60 3.27 -2.38
N ASN A 265 -3.09 2.51 -3.36
CA ASN A 265 -2.80 1.09 -3.44
C ASN A 265 -1.28 0.91 -3.41
N PRO A 266 -0.74 0.01 -2.56
CA PRO A 266 0.61 -0.48 -2.78
C PRO A 266 0.74 -0.92 -4.24
N PRO A 267 1.82 -0.52 -4.96
CA PRO A 267 2.05 -1.01 -6.32
C PRO A 267 2.11 -2.55 -6.27
N GLY A 268 1.22 -3.24 -7.00
CA GLY A 268 1.18 -4.71 -7.02
C GLY A 268 -0.18 -5.38 -6.89
N LEU A 269 -1.21 -4.69 -6.40
CA LEU A 269 -2.47 -5.34 -6.01
C LEU A 269 -3.51 -5.20 -7.13
N ARG A 270 -3.48 -6.13 -8.08
CA ARG A 270 -4.43 -6.13 -9.22
C ARG A 270 -5.33 -7.34 -9.36
N ASN A 271 -5.35 -8.20 -8.35
CA ASN A 271 -6.40 -9.20 -8.20
C ASN A 271 -7.32 -8.75 -7.06
N ALA A 272 -8.62 -9.06 -7.16
CA ALA A 272 -9.59 -9.02 -6.06
C ALA A 272 -9.19 -10.00 -4.95
N THR A 273 -8.03 -9.73 -4.35
CA THR A 273 -7.45 -10.48 -3.25
C THR A 273 -7.87 -9.76 -2.00
N MET A 274 -8.29 -10.51 -0.98
CA MET A 274 -8.68 -9.93 0.32
C MET A 274 -7.54 -9.17 0.99
N LEU A 275 -6.27 -9.55 0.75
CA LEU A 275 -5.12 -8.72 1.13
C LEU A 275 -5.02 -7.43 0.31
N GLY A 276 -5.45 -7.45 -0.95
CA GLY A 276 -5.58 -6.29 -1.82
C GLY A 276 -6.69 -5.32 -1.43
N VAL A 277 -7.61 -5.74 -0.57
CA VAL A 277 -8.69 -4.90 -0.04
C VAL A 277 -8.46 -4.53 1.43
N ALA A 278 -8.22 -5.51 2.29
CA ALA A 278 -7.97 -5.29 3.72
C ALA A 278 -6.65 -4.54 3.96
N GLY A 279 -5.59 -4.86 3.20
CA GLY A 279 -4.28 -4.23 3.33
C GLY A 279 -4.31 -2.72 3.14
N PRO A 280 -4.88 -2.19 2.03
CA PRO A 280 -5.05 -0.75 1.84
C PRO A 280 -5.91 -0.07 2.93
N LEU A 281 -6.97 -0.72 3.42
CA LEU A 281 -7.81 -0.18 4.50
C LEU A 281 -7.03 -0.07 5.82
N ILE A 282 -6.30 -1.12 6.20
CA ILE A 282 -5.44 -1.12 7.39
C ILE A 282 -4.36 -0.06 7.26
N LYS A 283 -3.69 -0.01 6.10
CA LYS A 283 -2.65 0.98 5.80
C LYS A 283 -3.19 2.40 5.92
N PHE A 284 -4.34 2.69 5.31
CA PHE A 284 -5.01 3.99 5.39
C PHE A 284 -5.21 4.41 6.85
N VAL A 285 -5.87 3.59 7.66
CA VAL A 285 -6.16 3.93 9.06
C VAL A 285 -4.89 4.08 9.88
N SER A 286 -3.88 3.23 9.66
CA SER A 286 -2.59 3.29 10.37
C SER A 286 -1.75 4.53 10.02
N GLN A 287 -1.95 5.11 8.83
CA GLN A 287 -1.24 6.30 8.35
C GLN A 287 -1.94 7.62 8.74
N LEU A 288 -3.16 7.55 9.28
CA LEU A 288 -3.85 8.74 9.77
C LEU A 288 -3.06 9.40 10.93
N PRO A 289 -3.15 10.73 11.10
CA PRO A 289 -2.57 11.41 12.25
C PRO A 289 -3.04 10.81 13.59
N SER A 290 -2.17 10.86 14.62
CA SER A 290 -2.46 10.26 15.95
C SER A 290 -3.77 10.78 16.57
N TYR A 291 -4.16 12.02 16.28
CA TYR A 291 -5.46 12.59 16.65
C TYR A 291 -6.63 11.83 16.01
N SER A 292 -6.64 11.68 14.68
CA SER A 292 -7.68 10.94 13.94
C SER A 292 -7.81 9.48 14.40
N GLN A 293 -6.69 8.86 14.81
CA GLN A 293 -6.69 7.50 15.34
C GLN A 293 -7.37 7.35 16.72
N LYS A 294 -7.51 8.45 17.48
CA LYS A 294 -7.93 8.42 18.90
C LYS A 294 -9.18 9.24 19.20
N THR A 295 -9.52 10.21 18.36
CA THR A 295 -10.64 11.13 18.59
C THR A 295 -11.98 10.40 18.68
N ARG A 296 -12.87 10.93 19.51
CA ARG A 296 -14.29 10.57 19.62
C ARG A 296 -15.21 11.67 19.08
N GLN A 297 -14.67 12.75 18.51
CA GLN A 297 -15.41 13.81 17.82
C GLN A 297 -15.78 13.43 16.38
N ILE A 298 -16.06 12.14 16.17
CA ILE A 298 -16.49 11.53 14.90
C ILE A 298 -17.67 10.61 15.19
N THR A 299 -18.43 10.22 14.17
CA THR A 299 -19.62 9.38 14.30
C THR A 299 -19.32 8.06 15.02
N PRO A 300 -20.28 7.48 15.77
CA PRO A 300 -20.10 6.17 16.41
C PRO A 300 -19.72 5.07 15.42
N ALA A 301 -20.28 5.11 14.20
CA ALA A 301 -19.94 4.20 13.12
C ALA A 301 -18.45 4.31 12.75
N ALA A 302 -17.93 5.53 12.57
CA ALA A 302 -16.51 5.76 12.28
C ALA A 302 -15.58 5.29 13.41
N GLN A 303 -16.00 5.47 14.67
CA GLN A 303 -15.24 4.94 15.81
C GLN A 303 -15.14 3.42 15.78
N ARG A 304 -16.27 2.72 15.54
CA ARG A 304 -16.31 1.24 15.46
C ARG A 304 -15.46 0.72 14.30
N VAL A 305 -15.66 1.24 13.09
CA VAL A 305 -14.91 0.84 11.88
C VAL A 305 -13.40 1.02 12.09
N ARG A 306 -12.97 2.18 12.62
CA ARG A 306 -11.56 2.41 12.95
C ARG A 306 -11.01 1.39 13.95
N SER A 307 -11.72 1.14 15.04
CA SER A 307 -11.30 0.20 16.08
C SER A 307 -11.16 -1.21 15.51
N VAL A 308 -12.12 -1.64 14.70
CA VAL A 308 -12.16 -2.96 14.09
C VAL A 308 -11.03 -3.14 13.06
N ILE A 309 -10.78 -2.15 12.20
CA ILE A 309 -9.65 -2.18 11.25
C ILE A 309 -8.29 -2.26 11.96
N LEU A 310 -8.10 -1.54 13.07
CA LEU A 310 -6.82 -1.52 13.80
C LEU A 310 -6.56 -2.77 14.65
N SER A 311 -7.62 -3.45 15.11
CA SER A 311 -7.53 -4.60 16.01
C SER A 311 -7.69 -5.96 15.32
N SER A 312 -8.10 -5.97 14.05
CA SER A 312 -8.34 -7.22 13.32
C SER A 312 -7.05 -7.99 13.04
N THR A 313 -7.16 -9.31 13.24
CA THR A 313 -6.11 -10.29 12.93
C THR A 313 -6.51 -11.22 11.78
N ASP A 314 -7.79 -11.18 11.37
CA ASP A 314 -8.38 -12.03 10.33
C ASP A 314 -9.04 -11.14 9.25
N PRO A 315 -8.43 -11.02 8.06
CA PRO A 315 -8.97 -10.26 6.94
C PRO A 315 -10.33 -10.75 6.42
N ILE A 316 -10.66 -12.03 6.55
CA ILE A 316 -11.97 -12.58 6.13
C ILE A 316 -13.02 -12.00 7.05
N LYS A 317 -12.82 -12.20 8.36
CA LYS A 317 -13.73 -11.71 9.38
C LYS A 317 -13.90 -10.19 9.29
N LEU A 318 -12.80 -9.47 9.06
CA LEU A 318 -12.79 -8.01 8.89
C LEU A 318 -13.81 -7.53 7.84
N LEU A 319 -13.75 -8.12 6.64
CA LEU A 319 -14.52 -7.64 5.48
C LEU A 319 -15.96 -8.14 5.46
N PHE A 320 -16.23 -9.33 6.00
CA PHE A 320 -17.53 -10.00 5.86
C PHE A 320 -18.39 -10.00 7.13
N GLU A 321 -17.85 -9.59 8.27
CA GLU A 321 -18.59 -9.58 9.54
C GLU A 321 -18.37 -8.25 10.25
N ASP A 322 -17.11 -7.99 10.58
CA ASP A 322 -16.64 -6.92 11.46
C ASP A 322 -16.94 -5.50 10.92
N ILE A 323 -16.62 -5.19 9.65
CA ILE A 323 -16.94 -3.88 9.03
C ILE A 323 -18.45 -3.70 8.80
N PRO A 324 -19.17 -4.66 8.16
CA PRO A 324 -20.62 -4.55 7.97
C PRO A 324 -21.38 -4.31 9.29
N LEU A 325 -21.07 -5.09 10.33
CA LEU A 325 -21.68 -4.91 11.65
C LEU A 325 -21.34 -3.54 12.27
N SER A 326 -20.11 -3.05 12.05
CA SER A 326 -19.70 -1.71 12.53
C SER A 326 -20.50 -0.58 11.86
N LEU A 327 -21.00 -0.81 10.65
CA LEU A 327 -21.84 0.11 9.88
C LEU A 327 -23.35 -0.15 10.07
N ASP A 328 -23.72 -0.99 11.05
CA ASP A 328 -25.10 -1.39 11.33
C ASP A 328 -25.78 -2.09 10.12
N ILE A 329 -24.99 -2.85 9.34
CA ILE A 329 -25.46 -3.66 8.21
C ILE A 329 -25.37 -5.14 8.62
N ASN A 330 -26.52 -5.81 8.73
CA ASN A 330 -26.56 -7.24 8.96
C ASN A 330 -26.66 -7.99 7.62
N ILE A 331 -25.61 -8.74 7.28
CA ILE A 331 -25.57 -9.52 6.04
C ILE A 331 -26.53 -10.72 6.11
N SER A 332 -26.79 -11.25 7.31
CA SER A 332 -27.64 -12.42 7.50
C SER A 332 -29.14 -12.15 7.32
N ASP A 333 -29.58 -10.91 7.50
CA ASP A 333 -31.00 -10.52 7.47
C ASP A 333 -31.46 -10.01 6.09
N ASN A 334 -30.53 -9.75 5.16
CA ASN A 334 -30.84 -9.15 3.86
C ASN A 334 -31.01 -10.21 2.76
N THR A 335 -32.21 -10.25 2.18
CA THR A 335 -32.58 -11.19 1.12
C THR A 335 -31.96 -10.88 -0.24
N ASP A 336 -31.54 -9.62 -0.48
CA ASP A 336 -30.92 -9.19 -1.74
C ASP A 336 -29.50 -8.63 -1.50
N PRO A 337 -28.46 -9.30 -2.02
CA PRO A 337 -27.07 -8.86 -1.95
C PRO A 337 -26.81 -7.45 -2.48
N SER A 338 -27.48 -7.04 -3.55
CA SER A 338 -27.20 -5.77 -4.23
C SER A 338 -27.48 -4.56 -3.33
N VAL A 339 -28.59 -4.60 -2.58
CA VAL A 339 -29.06 -3.48 -1.77
C VAL A 339 -28.10 -3.17 -0.62
N TRP A 340 -27.67 -4.20 0.12
CA TRP A 340 -26.78 -3.97 1.26
C TRP A 340 -25.34 -3.69 0.84
N ILE A 341 -24.92 -4.15 -0.35
CA ILE A 341 -23.59 -3.85 -0.90
C ILE A 341 -23.50 -2.37 -1.31
N ASP A 342 -24.54 -1.81 -1.93
CA ASP A 342 -24.61 -0.39 -2.25
C ASP A 342 -24.60 0.47 -0.96
N GLU A 343 -25.36 0.05 0.05
CA GLU A 343 -25.39 0.73 1.34
C GLU A 343 -24.05 0.63 2.09
N LEU A 344 -23.39 -0.53 2.05
CA LEU A 344 -22.03 -0.73 2.57
C LEU A 344 -21.06 0.24 1.91
N THR A 345 -21.10 0.33 0.58
CA THR A 345 -20.22 1.20 -0.21
C THR A 345 -20.36 2.66 0.22
N LEU A 346 -21.60 3.16 0.28
CA LEU A 346 -21.90 4.54 0.64
C LEU A 346 -21.50 4.87 2.09
N ARG A 347 -21.89 4.02 3.05
CA ARG A 347 -21.61 4.25 4.47
C ARG A 347 -20.12 4.15 4.76
N LEU A 348 -19.42 3.17 4.18
CA LEU A 348 -17.98 3.02 4.35
C LEU A 348 -17.23 4.22 3.76
N GLN A 349 -17.60 4.68 2.57
CA GLN A 349 -16.99 5.86 1.96
C GLN A 349 -17.14 7.10 2.86
N SER A 350 -18.34 7.33 3.38
CA SER A 350 -18.61 8.44 4.30
C SER A 350 -17.73 8.36 5.56
N VAL A 351 -17.60 7.17 6.15
CA VAL A 351 -16.79 6.94 7.35
C VAL A 351 -15.30 7.15 7.10
N LEU A 352 -14.76 6.63 5.99
CA LEU A 352 -13.33 6.79 5.68
C LEU A 352 -13.00 8.26 5.39
N GLN A 353 -13.89 8.98 4.70
CA GLN A 353 -13.74 10.42 4.47
C GLN A 353 -13.77 11.20 5.80
N GLU A 354 -14.70 10.88 6.69
CA GLU A 354 -14.78 11.49 8.02
C GLU A 354 -13.49 11.28 8.85
N LEU A 355 -12.90 10.07 8.80
CA LEU A 355 -11.63 9.78 9.47
C LEU A 355 -10.45 10.59 8.90
N ALA A 356 -10.42 10.79 7.57
CA ALA A 356 -9.42 11.62 6.90
C ALA A 356 -9.58 13.10 7.27
N ASP A 357 -10.82 13.59 7.34
CA ASP A 357 -11.14 15.00 7.56
C ASP A 357 -11.06 15.43 9.05
N ALA A 358 -11.03 14.48 9.98
CA ALA A 358 -10.99 14.76 11.42
C ALA A 358 -9.81 15.67 11.85
N TYR A 359 -8.60 15.41 11.33
CA TYR A 359 -7.43 16.24 11.66
C TYR A 359 -7.43 17.60 10.95
N PRO A 360 -7.75 17.71 9.64
CA PRO A 360 -8.03 19.00 9.01
C PRO A 360 -9.08 19.83 9.76
N ALA A 361 -10.19 19.22 10.20
CA ALA A 361 -11.24 19.90 10.94
C ALA A 361 -10.75 20.47 12.29
N LEU A 362 -9.93 19.72 13.02
CA LEU A 362 -9.27 20.23 14.23
C LEU A 362 -8.40 21.46 13.92
N ASN A 363 -7.57 21.40 12.87
CA ASN A 363 -6.73 22.53 12.48
C ASN A 363 -7.57 23.76 12.11
N SER A 364 -8.65 23.60 11.34
CA SER A 364 -9.57 24.70 11.02
C SER A 364 -10.20 25.29 12.27
N ARG A 365 -10.59 24.47 13.24
CA ARG A 365 -11.14 24.94 14.53
C ARG A 365 -10.13 25.74 15.33
N VAL A 366 -8.85 25.33 15.32
CA VAL A 366 -7.74 26.07 15.95
C VAL A 366 -7.49 27.40 15.25
N GLN A 367 -7.53 27.45 13.92
CA GLN A 367 -7.41 28.70 13.15
C GLN A 367 -8.57 29.66 13.45
N GLN A 368 -9.80 29.15 13.48
CA GLN A 368 -10.99 29.94 13.78
C GLN A 368 -10.96 30.56 15.18
N ILE A 369 -10.53 29.81 16.21
CA ILE A 369 -10.42 30.39 17.55
C ILE A 369 -9.31 31.43 17.62
N MET A 370 -8.21 31.23 16.90
CA MET A 370 -7.13 32.21 16.79
C MET A 370 -7.62 33.53 16.18
N MET A 371 -8.27 33.44 15.02
CA MET A 371 -8.90 34.56 14.34
C MET A 371 -9.90 35.29 15.24
N LYS A 372 -10.76 34.55 15.95
CA LYS A 372 -11.74 35.12 16.89
C LYS A 372 -11.10 35.81 18.09
N VAL A 373 -10.03 35.27 18.66
CA VAL A 373 -9.36 35.87 19.83
C VAL A 373 -8.67 37.18 19.49
N PHE A 374 -8.09 37.29 18.29
CA PHE A 374 -7.39 38.49 17.84
C PHE A 374 -8.24 39.42 16.98
N GLY A 375 -9.48 39.05 16.64
CA GLY A 375 -10.43 39.91 15.92
C GLY A 375 -10.16 40.05 14.42
N HIS A 376 -9.64 39.00 13.77
CA HIS A 376 -9.36 39.00 12.33
C HIS A 376 -10.25 38.00 11.59
N ASP A 377 -10.66 38.35 10.36
CA ASP A 377 -11.42 37.45 9.48
C ASP A 377 -10.52 36.66 8.50
N ASN A 378 -9.25 37.07 8.37
CA ASN A 378 -8.29 36.49 7.45
C ASN A 378 -7.01 36.06 8.18
N LEU A 379 -6.58 34.82 7.92
CA LEU A 379 -5.42 34.23 8.57
C LEU A 379 -4.09 34.88 8.15
N SER A 380 -3.97 35.34 6.92
CA SER A 380 -2.75 35.99 6.44
C SER A 380 -2.56 37.37 7.07
N GLU A 381 -3.65 38.12 7.24
CA GLU A 381 -3.63 39.41 7.94
C GLU A 381 -3.27 39.24 9.42
N LEU A 382 -3.86 38.23 10.07
CA LEU A 382 -3.52 37.85 11.43
C LEU A 382 -2.03 37.51 11.58
N TYR A 383 -1.47 36.75 10.64
CA TYR A 383 -0.06 36.37 10.65
C TYR A 383 0.85 37.61 10.59
N GLU A 384 0.67 38.49 9.60
CA GLU A 384 1.53 39.65 9.41
C GLU A 384 1.46 40.62 10.61
N GLU A 385 0.26 40.91 11.12
CA GLU A 385 0.09 41.82 12.25
C GLU A 385 0.70 41.25 13.53
N GLN A 386 0.34 40.01 13.89
CA GLN A 386 0.78 39.44 15.15
C GLN A 386 2.27 39.08 15.15
N ARG A 387 2.83 38.75 13.98
CA ARG A 387 4.27 38.53 13.84
C ARG A 387 5.05 39.81 14.07
N MET A 388 4.66 40.92 13.45
CA MET A 388 5.31 42.22 13.66
C MET A 388 5.15 42.69 15.11
N ARG A 389 3.95 42.54 15.69
CA ARG A 389 3.71 42.86 17.11
C ARG A 389 4.62 42.05 18.03
N ALA A 390 4.67 40.73 17.85
CA ALA A 390 5.47 39.87 18.70
C ALA A 390 6.96 40.16 18.57
N ALA A 391 7.49 40.37 17.36
CA ALA A 391 8.90 40.66 17.11
C ALA A 391 9.39 41.90 17.88
N ASN A 392 8.59 42.96 17.92
CA ASN A 392 8.91 44.19 18.62
C ASN A 392 8.90 44.06 20.15
N LEU A 393 8.17 43.08 20.69
CA LEU A 393 8.02 42.87 22.13
C LEU A 393 9.04 41.87 22.70
N LEU A 394 9.73 41.10 21.84
CA LEU A 394 10.67 40.05 22.26
C LEU A 394 11.80 40.54 23.16
N GLU A 395 12.35 41.72 22.88
CA GLU A 395 13.46 42.30 23.66
C GLU A 395 13.03 42.82 25.04
N ILE A 396 11.72 42.98 25.27
CA ILE A 396 11.13 43.58 26.47
C ILE A 396 10.54 42.50 27.39
N CYS A 397 10.33 41.29 26.88
CA CYS A 397 9.66 40.21 27.60
C CYS A 397 10.62 39.43 28.50
N ASP A 398 10.55 39.68 29.82
CA ASP A 398 11.34 38.94 30.82
C ASP A 398 10.68 37.62 31.30
N ASP A 399 9.39 37.41 31.00
CA ASP A 399 8.66 36.22 31.41
C ASP A 399 8.97 35.04 30.48
N SER A 400 9.66 34.03 31.02
CA SER A 400 10.11 32.86 30.23
C SER A 400 9.00 32.07 29.54
N GLU A 401 7.78 32.03 30.11
CA GLU A 401 6.66 31.30 29.49
C GLU A 401 6.04 32.12 28.36
N LEU A 402 5.81 33.42 28.60
CA LEU A 402 5.30 34.34 27.58
C LEU A 402 6.29 34.49 26.42
N LEU A 403 7.58 34.57 26.73
CA LEU A 403 8.66 34.68 25.74
C LEU A 403 8.64 33.49 24.78
N SER A 404 8.43 32.27 25.27
CA SER A 404 8.37 31.07 24.43
C SER A 404 7.21 31.11 23.41
N VAL A 405 6.05 31.65 23.83
CA VAL A 405 4.88 31.81 22.97
C VAL A 405 5.10 32.96 22.00
N MET A 406 5.60 34.11 22.46
CA MET A 406 5.93 35.25 21.60
C MET A 406 6.98 34.92 20.54
N GLN A 407 7.98 34.10 20.88
CA GLN A 407 8.93 33.58 19.89
C GLN A 407 8.24 32.75 18.82
N ALA A 408 7.21 31.97 19.16
CA ALA A 408 6.41 31.24 18.18
C ALA A 408 5.60 32.19 17.29
N PHE A 409 5.04 33.27 17.84
CA PHE A 409 4.34 34.31 17.06
C PHE A 409 5.29 35.06 16.10
N ALA A 410 6.52 35.37 16.53
CA ALA A 410 7.50 36.13 15.73
C ALA A 410 8.21 35.31 14.64
N ARG A 411 8.12 33.97 14.69
CA ARG A 411 8.80 33.08 13.72
C ARG A 411 8.24 33.23 12.31
N GLU A 412 9.17 33.18 11.35
CA GLU A 412 8.84 33.13 9.93
C GLU A 412 8.27 31.77 9.53
N HIS A 413 7.14 31.80 8.84
CA HIS A 413 6.53 30.65 8.19
C HIS A 413 6.09 31.02 6.77
N ASN A 414 6.17 30.06 5.85
CA ASN A 414 5.70 30.23 4.48
C ASN A 414 4.18 30.05 4.36
N ASP A 415 3.56 29.30 5.29
CA ASP A 415 2.11 29.05 5.34
C ASP A 415 1.55 29.54 6.69
N PRO A 416 0.59 30.49 6.70
CA PRO A 416 -0.10 30.93 7.92
C PRO A 416 -0.75 29.78 8.72
N ALA A 417 -1.16 28.69 8.07
CA ALA A 417 -1.70 27.52 8.76
C ALA A 417 -0.61 26.77 9.57
N ASP A 418 0.62 26.68 9.06
CA ASP A 418 1.75 26.11 9.80
C ASP A 418 2.16 26.98 10.98
N TRP A 419 2.09 28.29 10.81
CA TRP A 419 2.35 29.24 11.90
C TRP A 419 1.38 29.04 13.08
N VAL A 420 0.09 28.91 12.80
CA VAL A 420 -0.92 28.60 13.84
C VAL A 420 -0.61 27.27 14.53
N ARG A 421 -0.20 26.24 13.77
CA ARG A 421 0.22 24.94 14.35
C ARG A 421 1.39 25.11 15.32
N GLY A 422 2.38 25.91 14.93
CA GLY A 422 3.54 26.25 15.76
C GLY A 422 3.15 26.92 17.07
N ILE A 423 2.22 27.88 17.03
CA ILE A 423 1.74 28.59 18.23
C ILE A 423 0.94 27.66 19.14
N ALA A 424 0.02 26.87 18.59
CA ALA A 424 -0.73 25.88 19.37
C ALA A 424 0.21 24.87 20.06
N GLY A 425 1.28 24.47 19.38
CA GLY A 425 2.35 23.64 19.93
C GLY A 425 3.09 24.31 21.08
N ALA A 426 3.40 25.61 20.97
CA ALA A 426 4.06 26.36 22.04
C ALA A 426 3.18 26.51 23.29
N ILE A 427 1.90 26.82 23.11
CA ILE A 427 0.94 27.05 24.22
C ILE A 427 0.62 25.75 24.97
N THR A 428 0.46 24.63 24.25
CA THR A 428 0.12 23.33 24.86
C THR A 428 1.33 22.48 25.20
N ARG A 429 2.53 22.87 24.72
CA ARG A 429 3.78 22.10 24.77
C ARG A 429 3.65 20.70 24.14
N LYS A 430 2.73 20.56 23.16
CA LYS A 430 2.43 19.31 22.44
C LYS A 430 2.03 19.63 21.00
N HIS A 431 2.53 18.83 20.07
CA HIS A 431 2.17 18.98 18.67
C HIS A 431 0.68 18.61 18.43
N ILE A 432 -0.03 19.32 17.54
CA ILE A 432 -1.49 19.18 17.37
C ILE A 432 -1.91 17.75 16.99
N ASP A 433 -1.09 17.05 16.23
CA ASP A 433 -1.31 15.64 15.87
C ASP A 433 -1.40 14.69 17.07
N SER A 434 -0.83 15.06 18.21
CA SER A 434 -0.82 14.27 19.44
C SER A 434 -1.93 14.65 20.43
N TRP A 435 -2.77 15.64 20.08
CA TRP A 435 -3.87 16.09 20.92
C TRP A 435 -4.92 15.00 21.12
N ARG A 436 -5.71 15.17 22.17
CA ARG A 436 -6.95 14.46 22.47
C ARG A 436 -8.10 15.45 22.48
N ASP A 437 -9.33 14.93 22.50
CA ASP A 437 -10.54 15.76 22.44
C ASP A 437 -10.65 16.78 23.58
N ASN A 438 -10.03 16.50 24.73
CA ASN A 438 -10.00 17.37 25.89
C ASN A 438 -8.87 18.41 25.90
N ASP A 439 -7.95 18.39 24.92
CA ASP A 439 -6.84 19.35 24.86
C ASP A 439 -7.25 20.70 24.20
N PHE A 440 -8.35 20.72 23.42
CA PHE A 440 -8.79 21.93 22.71
C PHE A 440 -9.28 23.05 23.64
N ASP A 441 -10.13 22.74 24.63
CA ASP A 441 -10.69 23.77 25.50
C ASP A 441 -9.62 24.43 26.41
N PRO A 442 -8.68 23.67 27.02
CA PRO A 442 -7.53 24.25 27.71
C PRO A 442 -6.67 25.13 26.80
N PHE A 443 -6.45 24.72 25.55
CA PHE A 443 -5.74 25.53 24.57
C PHE A 443 -6.47 26.86 24.33
N ALA A 444 -7.78 26.83 24.07
CA ALA A 444 -8.57 28.03 23.79
C ALA A 444 -8.58 29.01 24.98
N ALA A 445 -8.62 28.51 26.21
CA ALA A 445 -8.53 29.33 27.42
C ALA A 445 -7.14 29.96 27.57
N ARG A 446 -6.06 29.18 27.41
CA ARG A 446 -4.68 29.69 27.48
C ARG A 446 -4.37 30.68 26.37
N LEU A 447 -4.92 30.48 25.18
CA LEU A 447 -4.73 31.39 24.07
C LEU A 447 -5.25 32.80 24.40
N ARG A 448 -6.42 32.89 25.06
CA ARG A 448 -6.97 34.17 25.53
C ARG A 448 -6.10 34.81 26.61
N ASP A 449 -5.63 34.02 27.57
CA ASP A 449 -4.70 34.49 28.61
C ASP A 449 -3.41 35.05 28.02
N TYR A 450 -2.78 34.33 27.08
CA TYR A 450 -1.60 34.82 26.38
C TYR A 450 -1.89 36.07 25.54
N ALA A 451 -3.04 36.14 24.84
CA ALA A 451 -3.42 37.34 24.09
C ALA A 451 -3.55 38.56 25.02
N GLU A 452 -4.15 38.40 26.20
CA GLU A 452 -4.25 39.48 27.19
C GLU A 452 -2.89 39.88 27.74
N ARG A 453 -2.02 38.92 28.07
CA ARG A 453 -0.65 39.19 28.54
C ARG A 453 0.21 39.91 27.49
N ILE A 454 0.07 39.55 26.21
CA ILE A 454 0.73 40.26 25.10
C ILE A 454 0.23 41.70 25.03
N ASN A 455 -1.09 41.93 25.11
CA ASN A 455 -1.66 43.28 25.13
C ASN A 455 -1.15 44.11 26.32
N GLN A 456 -1.07 43.50 27.51
CA GLN A 456 -0.56 44.18 28.71
C GLN A 456 0.92 44.55 28.58
N LEU A 457 1.74 43.65 28.04
CA LEU A 457 3.16 43.92 27.78
C LEU A 457 3.33 45.05 26.76
N GLU A 458 2.53 45.06 25.70
CA GLU A 458 2.54 46.13 24.69
C GLU A 458 2.21 47.50 25.33
N ILE A 459 1.19 47.55 26.19
CA ILE A 459 0.86 48.76 26.95
C ILE A 459 2.06 49.23 27.79
N LEU A 460 2.72 48.32 28.52
CA LEU A 460 3.90 48.64 29.34
C LEU A 460 5.09 49.12 28.50
N ALA A 461 5.35 48.49 27.35
CA ALA A 461 6.40 48.87 26.41
C ALA A 461 6.17 50.29 25.85
N SER A 462 4.92 50.65 25.55
CA SER A 462 4.56 52.01 25.14
C SER A 462 4.70 53.04 26.26
N ILE A 463 4.38 52.68 27.51
CA ILE A 463 4.54 53.57 28.68
C ILE A 463 6.01 53.87 28.95
N ASN A 464 6.89 52.88 28.81
CA ASN A 464 8.32 53.01 29.06
C ASN A 464 9.09 53.66 27.89
N GLY A 465 8.38 54.10 26.83
CA GLY A 465 8.99 54.81 25.69
C GLY A 465 9.79 53.93 24.74
N ILE A 466 9.69 52.60 24.87
CA ILE A 466 10.43 51.63 24.06
C ILE A 466 9.72 51.40 22.71
N MET A 467 8.38 51.50 22.69
CA MET A 467 7.54 51.39 21.50
C MET A 467 6.58 52.59 21.40
N PRO A 468 6.96 53.68 20.72
CA PRO A 468 6.13 54.87 20.63
C PRO A 468 4.97 54.63 19.64
N ARG A 469 3.80 54.27 20.16
CA ARG A 469 2.55 54.67 19.48
C ARG A 469 2.25 56.10 19.92
N GLU A 470 2.44 57.07 19.02
CA GLU A 470 2.15 58.50 19.27
C GLU A 470 0.74 58.74 19.85
N GLN A 471 -0.16 57.79 19.63
CA GLN A 471 -1.59 57.86 19.92
C GLN A 471 -2.05 57.13 21.18
N VAL A 472 -1.23 56.39 21.92
CA VAL A 472 -1.69 55.72 23.17
C VAL A 472 -1.35 56.57 24.39
N ARG A 473 -2.30 56.74 25.32
CA ARG A 473 -2.09 57.38 26.62
C ARG A 473 -2.57 56.43 27.73
N LEU A 474 -1.73 56.17 28.71
CA LEU A 474 -2.14 55.44 29.92
C LEU A 474 -2.80 56.41 30.90
N LEU A 475 -4.03 56.09 31.31
CA LEU A 475 -4.72 56.77 32.38
C LEU A 475 -4.75 55.86 33.61
N THR A 476 -4.15 56.32 34.71
CA THR A 476 -4.20 55.63 36.01
C THR A 476 -5.10 56.42 36.95
N LEU A 477 -6.18 55.82 37.42
CA LEU A 477 -7.11 56.41 38.37
C LEU A 477 -6.94 55.72 39.72
N LEU A 478 -6.60 56.48 40.75
CA LEU A 478 -6.66 56.02 42.13
C LEU A 478 -8.05 56.34 42.68
N THR A 479 -8.84 55.30 42.94
CA THR A 479 -10.16 55.47 43.57
C THR A 479 -10.02 55.88 45.04
N PRO A 480 -11.04 56.51 45.64
CA PRO A 480 -11.03 56.86 47.07
C PRO A 480 -10.80 55.66 48.00
N ASN A 481 -11.09 54.45 47.53
CA ASN A 481 -10.88 53.19 48.26
C ASN A 481 -9.44 52.66 48.17
N GLY A 482 -8.52 53.43 47.57
CA GLY A 482 -7.11 53.06 47.42
C GLY A 482 -6.82 52.06 46.28
N GLN A 483 -7.82 51.66 45.50
CA GLN A 483 -7.62 50.80 44.33
C GLN A 483 -7.18 51.61 43.11
N MET A 484 -6.09 51.19 42.47
CA MET A 484 -5.64 51.74 41.20
C MET A 484 -6.30 51.01 40.04
N ARG A 485 -6.98 51.75 39.16
CA ARG A 485 -7.46 51.26 37.87
C ARG A 485 -6.60 51.87 36.76
N ARG A 486 -6.22 51.05 35.78
CA ARG A 486 -5.39 51.45 34.65
C ARG A 486 -6.16 51.18 33.37
N ALA A 487 -6.27 52.18 32.49
CA ALA A 487 -6.80 52.01 31.15
C ALA A 487 -5.81 52.61 30.15
N ALA A 488 -5.53 51.88 29.08
CA ALA A 488 -4.84 52.43 27.92
C ALA A 488 -5.90 52.99 26.97
N ILE A 489 -5.81 54.29 26.66
CA ILE A 489 -6.72 54.96 25.74
C ILE A 489 -5.95 55.25 24.47
N THR A 490 -6.44 54.76 23.34
CA THR A 490 -5.94 55.12 22.01
C THR A 490 -6.66 56.39 21.54
N LEU A 491 -5.92 57.49 21.41
CA LEU A 491 -6.40 58.77 20.90
C LEU A 491 -6.20 58.83 19.38
N ASN A 492 -7.30 58.80 18.64
CA ASN A 492 -7.26 59.01 17.20
C ASN A 492 -7.13 60.52 16.92
N GLY A 493 -5.91 60.99 16.63
CA GLY A 493 -5.57 62.41 16.53
C GLY A 493 -6.26 63.20 15.40
N ASN A 494 -7.10 62.55 14.58
CA ASN A 494 -7.85 63.15 13.47
C ASN A 494 -9.38 63.16 13.67
N ASP A 495 -9.87 62.72 14.83
CA ASP A 495 -11.29 62.81 15.15
C ASP A 495 -11.69 64.28 15.40
N LEU A 496 -12.44 64.85 14.45
CA LEU A 496 -12.83 66.26 14.44
C LEU A 496 -13.81 66.60 15.58
N ASP A 497 -14.65 65.64 15.96
CA ASP A 497 -15.60 65.80 17.06
C ASP A 497 -14.85 65.82 18.39
N VAL A 498 -13.93 64.87 18.60
CA VAL A 498 -13.10 64.83 19.81
C VAL A 498 -12.27 66.11 19.96
N LYS A 499 -11.68 66.64 18.87
CA LYS A 499 -10.96 67.92 18.90
C LYS A 499 -11.85 69.08 19.31
N THR A 500 -13.05 69.16 18.77
CA THR A 500 -14.02 70.22 19.09
C THR A 500 -14.44 70.20 20.56
N TYR A 501 -14.65 69.01 21.14
CA TYR A 501 -14.96 68.88 22.56
C TYR A 501 -13.75 69.22 23.44
N VAL A 502 -12.54 68.80 23.06
CA VAL A 502 -11.31 69.13 23.79
C VAL A 502 -11.08 70.65 23.81
N GLU A 503 -11.25 71.34 22.68
CA GLU A 503 -11.12 72.81 22.61
C GLU A 503 -12.13 73.52 23.52
N LYS A 504 -13.41 73.13 23.50
CA LYS A 504 -14.44 73.67 24.40
C LYS A 504 -14.14 73.43 25.89
N ILE A 505 -13.54 72.28 26.24
CA ILE A 505 -13.17 71.97 27.62
C ILE A 505 -11.94 72.78 28.05
N MET A 506 -11.04 73.10 27.11
CA MET A 506 -9.84 73.91 27.35
C MET A 506 -10.13 75.42 27.43
N GLU A 507 -11.28 75.89 26.95
CA GLU A 507 -11.77 77.27 27.17
C GLU A 507 -12.20 77.53 28.63
N LEU A 508 -12.45 76.48 29.42
CA LEU A 508 -12.77 76.61 30.83
C LEU A 508 -11.51 76.96 31.65
N PRO A 509 -11.66 77.58 32.83
CA PRO A 509 -10.57 77.71 33.78
C PRO A 509 -9.93 76.35 34.09
N LEU A 510 -8.60 76.29 34.19
CA LEU A 510 -7.82 75.06 34.31
C LEU A 510 -8.33 74.10 35.40
N GLU A 511 -8.83 74.62 36.53
CA GLU A 511 -9.43 73.81 37.60
C GLU A 511 -10.69 73.07 37.16
N LYS A 512 -11.54 73.72 36.36
CA LYS A 512 -12.77 73.13 35.82
C LYS A 512 -12.45 72.10 34.74
N SER A 513 -11.46 72.36 33.87
CA SER A 513 -11.01 71.38 32.86
C SER A 513 -10.45 70.12 33.53
N ARG A 514 -9.68 70.27 34.63
CA ARG A 514 -9.20 69.13 35.44
C ARG A 514 -10.34 68.36 36.12
N ALA A 515 -11.35 69.06 36.65
CA ALA A 515 -12.52 68.43 37.24
C ALA A 515 -13.33 67.63 36.20
N VAL A 516 -13.47 68.15 34.98
CA VAL A 516 -14.13 67.47 33.86
C VAL A 516 -13.36 66.21 33.47
N LEU A 517 -12.02 66.28 33.36
CA LEU A 517 -11.18 65.12 33.08
C LEU A 517 -11.32 64.04 34.18
N GLY A 518 -11.29 64.43 35.45
CA GLY A 518 -11.46 63.51 36.57
C GLY A 518 -12.83 62.83 36.59
N ALA A 519 -13.91 63.59 36.31
CA ALA A 519 -15.28 63.05 36.25
C ALA A 519 -15.50 62.11 35.05
N LEU A 520 -14.93 62.44 33.88
CA LEU A 520 -14.95 61.57 32.70
C LEU A 520 -14.17 60.29 32.93
N ALA A 521 -12.95 60.38 33.47
CA ALA A 521 -12.13 59.23 33.81
C ALA A 521 -12.82 58.31 34.83
N GLY A 522 -13.49 58.87 35.83
CA GLY A 522 -14.28 58.12 36.79
C GLY A 522 -15.42 57.34 36.12
N ARG A 523 -16.23 57.99 35.28
CA ARG A 523 -17.37 57.34 34.59
C ARG A 523 -16.93 56.27 33.59
N LEU A 524 -15.92 56.55 32.76
CA LEU A 524 -15.42 55.60 31.77
C LEU A 524 -14.81 54.35 32.42
N MET A 525 -14.24 54.49 33.62
CA MET A 525 -13.70 53.37 34.39
C MET A 525 -14.74 52.66 35.27
N GLU A 526 -15.96 53.19 35.40
CA GLU A 526 -17.11 52.51 36.01
C GLU A 526 -17.87 51.67 34.97
N GLU A 527 -18.05 52.17 33.74
CA GLU A 527 -18.74 51.45 32.65
C GLU A 527 -18.00 50.18 32.21
N THR A 528 -16.67 50.19 32.20
CA THR A 528 -15.84 48.99 31.89
C THR A 528 -15.94 47.89 32.95
N GLY A 529 -16.59 48.14 34.11
CA GLY A 529 -16.90 47.14 35.12
C GLY A 529 -18.28 46.47 34.98
N ASN A 530 -19.16 46.99 34.12
CA ASN A 530 -20.54 46.51 33.96
C ASN A 530 -20.77 45.66 32.68
N GLU A 531 -19.74 45.43 31.86
CA GLU A 531 -19.78 44.53 30.70
C GLU A 531 -19.21 43.11 31.00
N GLN A 532 -19.30 42.65 32.26
CA GLN A 532 -18.98 41.26 32.64
C GLN A 532 -20.19 40.34 32.61
#